data_AF-A0A1S3QKD2-F1
#
_entry.id   AF-A0A1S3QKD2-F1
#
_cell.length_a   1.000
_cell.length_b   1.000
_cell.length_c   1.000
_cell.angle_alpha   90.00
_cell.angle_beta   90.00
_cell.angle_gamma   90.00
#
_symmetry.space_group_name_H-M   'P 1'
#
loop_
_entity.id
_entity.type
_entity.pdbx_description
1 polymer ?
#
loop_
_entity_poly.entity_id
_entity_poly.type
_entity_poly.pdbx_seq_one_letter_code
_entity_poly.pdbx_strand_id
1 'polypeptide(L)'
;MLFLLRMRVEEVDLKKFFFSLIKDSKMPSDYDKDAYPEPPRQTPIVDKQTTLPNPALILTKLFYYSVDLPVTTFRELVEGIHSGNKYNYYHQKFRRVPELTECTEGDYTCYYEAEMQWRRDQ
;
A
#
# COMPACT_ATOMS: atom_id res chain seq x y z
N MET A 1 -21.06 51.04 1.58
CA MET A 1 -20.48 50.80 0.23
C MET A 1 -19.05 50.28 0.36
N LEU A 2 -18.84 49.10 0.96
CA LEU A 2 -17.58 48.33 0.88
C LEU A 2 -17.81 46.87 1.32
N PHE A 3 -19.00 46.35 0.96
CA PHE A 3 -19.42 44.96 1.14
C PHE A 3 -18.88 44.04 0.02
N LEU A 4 -17.90 44.52 -0.76
CA LEU A 4 -17.39 43.90 -1.99
C LEU A 4 -15.91 43.49 -1.88
N LEU A 5 -15.47 43.01 -0.71
CA LEU A 5 -14.10 42.47 -0.55
C LEU A 5 -14.06 41.11 0.16
N ARG A 6 -15.20 40.40 0.21
CA ARG A 6 -15.35 39.12 0.92
C ARG A 6 -15.83 37.97 0.02
N MET A 7 -15.43 37.93 -1.25
CA MET A 7 -15.79 36.84 -2.18
C MET A 7 -14.61 36.29 -3.00
N ARG A 8 -13.37 36.38 -2.51
CA ARG A 8 -12.20 35.87 -3.26
C ARG A 8 -11.26 35.04 -2.38
N VAL A 9 -11.81 34.15 -1.54
CA VAL A 9 -11.02 33.29 -0.64
C VAL A 9 -11.40 31.79 -0.73
N GLU A 10 -12.50 31.38 -1.36
CA GLU A 10 -12.92 29.96 -1.38
C GLU A 10 -12.22 29.07 -2.43
N GLU A 11 -11.69 29.61 -3.52
CA GLU A 11 -11.16 28.77 -4.61
C GLU A 11 -9.71 28.28 -4.37
N VAL A 12 -8.97 28.99 -3.53
CA VAL A 12 -7.56 28.69 -3.21
C VAL A 12 -7.48 27.59 -2.13
N ASP A 13 -8.44 27.56 -1.20
CA ASP A 13 -8.48 26.53 -0.16
C ASP A 13 -8.94 25.18 -0.70
N LEU A 14 -9.92 25.11 -1.61
CA LEU A 14 -10.34 23.83 -2.19
C LEU A 14 -9.22 23.17 -3.01
N LYS A 15 -8.46 23.95 -3.79
CA LYS A 15 -7.30 23.45 -4.54
C LYS A 15 -6.14 23.04 -3.63
N LYS A 16 -5.91 23.77 -2.53
CA LYS A 16 -4.92 23.38 -1.50
C LYS A 16 -5.35 22.12 -0.73
N PHE A 17 -6.64 21.97 -0.44
CA PHE A 17 -7.22 20.81 0.24
C PHE A 17 -7.19 19.57 -0.67
N PHE A 18 -7.52 19.72 -1.96
CA PHE A 18 -7.43 18.66 -2.96
C PHE A 18 -5.98 18.24 -3.22
N PHE A 19 -5.04 19.18 -3.28
CA PHE A 19 -3.60 18.88 -3.40
C PHE A 19 -3.01 18.25 -2.13
N SER A 20 -3.55 18.57 -0.95
CA SER A 20 -3.24 17.90 0.32
C SER A 20 -3.72 16.45 0.31
N LEU A 21 -4.98 16.20 -0.11
CA LEU A 21 -5.57 14.86 -0.22
C LEU A 21 -4.79 13.94 -1.16
N ILE A 22 -4.33 14.45 -2.30
CA ILE A 22 -3.48 13.69 -3.24
C ILE A 22 -2.13 13.28 -2.59
N LYS A 23 -1.60 14.13 -1.70
CA LYS A 23 -0.32 13.91 -1.00
C LYS A 23 -0.40 12.80 0.06
N ASP A 24 -1.61 12.40 0.45
CA ASP A 24 -1.90 11.35 1.43
C ASP A 24 -2.26 10.00 0.79
N SER A 25 -2.01 9.81 -0.51
CA SER A 25 -1.88 8.47 -1.12
C SER A 25 -0.61 7.78 -0.62
N LYS A 26 -0.50 7.63 0.70
CA LYS A 26 0.51 6.83 1.37
C LYS A 26 0.34 5.42 0.84
N MET A 27 1.22 5.04 -0.09
CA MET A 27 1.44 3.64 -0.44
C MET A 27 1.58 2.92 0.90
N PRO A 28 0.74 1.90 1.21
CA PRO A 28 0.89 1.17 2.46
C PRO A 28 2.37 0.80 2.58
N SER A 29 2.95 0.98 3.77
CA SER A 29 4.38 0.70 4.01
C SER A 29 4.66 -0.66 3.42
N ASP A 30 5.36 -0.67 2.29
CA ASP A 30 5.57 -1.88 1.55
C ASP A 30 6.31 -2.85 2.48
N TYR A 31 5.88 -4.11 2.44
CA TYR A 31 6.56 -5.23 3.09
C TYR A 31 8.08 -5.01 3.01
N ASP A 32 8.78 -5.13 4.15
CA ASP A 32 10.19 -4.77 4.33
C ASP A 32 10.95 -4.67 3.02
N LYS A 33 11.18 -3.45 2.51
CA LYS A 33 11.89 -3.21 1.24
C LYS A 33 13.27 -3.86 1.24
N ASP A 34 13.79 -4.21 2.41
CA ASP A 34 15.01 -4.98 2.61
C ASP A 34 14.88 -6.45 2.18
N ALA A 35 13.71 -7.07 2.31
CA ALA A 35 13.45 -8.44 1.85
C ALA A 35 13.27 -8.52 0.33
N TYR A 36 12.71 -7.46 -0.28
CA TYR A 36 12.50 -7.35 -1.72
C TYR A 36 12.87 -5.94 -2.21
N PRO A 37 14.16 -5.68 -2.49
CA PRO A 37 14.61 -4.36 -2.94
C PRO A 37 14.17 -4.11 -4.38
N GLU A 38 13.42 -3.04 -4.60
CA GLU A 38 13.10 -2.55 -5.94
C GLU A 38 14.13 -1.50 -6.37
N PRO A 39 14.65 -1.55 -7.61
CA PRO A 39 15.50 -0.48 -8.12
C PRO A 39 14.72 0.84 -8.20
N PRO A 40 15.39 1.98 -8.04
CA PRO A 40 14.73 3.28 -8.14
C PRO A 40 14.11 3.45 -9.54
N ARG A 41 12.83 3.83 -9.59
CA ARG A 41 12.13 4.07 -10.86
C ARG A 41 12.74 5.30 -11.54
N GLN A 42 13.41 5.09 -12.66
CA GLN A 42 13.90 6.16 -13.53
C GLN A 42 13.02 6.22 -14.78
N THR A 43 12.09 7.18 -14.81
CA THR A 43 11.30 7.47 -16.02
C THR A 43 11.94 8.64 -16.76
N PRO A 44 12.25 8.51 -18.07
CA PRO A 44 12.76 9.64 -18.84
C PRO A 44 11.72 10.77 -18.88
N ILE A 45 12.20 12.00 -19.01
CA ILE A 45 11.34 13.17 -19.18
C ILE A 45 10.67 13.05 -20.55
N VAL A 46 9.35 13.23 -20.59
CA VAL A 46 8.58 13.19 -21.84
C VAL A 46 8.77 14.53 -22.57
N ASP A 47 9.75 14.59 -23.47
CA ASP A 47 10.00 15.76 -24.32
C ASP A 47 9.00 15.81 -25.48
N LYS A 48 8.24 16.91 -25.59
CA LYS A 48 7.24 17.13 -26.64
C LYS A 48 7.92 17.63 -27.91
N GLN A 49 8.34 16.73 -28.78
CA GLN A 49 8.98 17.09 -30.06
C GLN A 49 7.99 17.69 -31.08
N THR A 50 6.68 17.47 -30.91
CA THR A 50 5.63 17.93 -31.84
C THR A 50 4.59 18.80 -31.13
N THR A 51 3.96 19.71 -31.87
CA THR A 51 2.88 20.59 -31.38
C THR A 51 1.54 19.86 -31.19
N LEU A 52 1.43 18.62 -31.67
CA LEU A 52 0.23 17.80 -31.53
C LEU A 52 0.19 17.14 -30.15
N PRO A 53 -0.98 17.12 -29.48
CA PRO A 53 -1.12 16.45 -28.20
C PRO A 53 -0.98 14.93 -28.37
N ASN A 54 -0.11 14.30 -27.59
CA ASN A 54 0.05 12.84 -27.58
C ASN A 54 -1.23 12.17 -27.04
N PRO A 55 -1.87 11.25 -27.79
CA PRO A 55 -3.09 10.57 -27.36
C PRO A 55 -2.90 9.75 -26.07
N ALA A 56 -1.69 9.26 -25.80
CA ALA A 56 -1.39 8.53 -24.57
C ALA A 56 -1.63 9.39 -23.32
N LEU A 57 -1.27 10.69 -23.36
CA LEU A 57 -1.48 11.61 -22.24
C LEU A 57 -2.96 11.93 -22.02
N ILE A 58 -3.77 11.88 -23.07
CA ILE A 58 -5.21 12.09 -22.98
C ILE A 58 -5.86 10.85 -22.35
N LEU A 59 -5.47 9.65 -22.80
CA LEU A 59 -5.97 8.39 -22.24
C LEU A 59 -5.62 8.23 -20.76
N THR A 60 -4.39 8.52 -20.35
CA THR A 60 -4.00 8.43 -18.94
C THR A 60 -4.79 9.42 -18.08
N LYS A 61 -5.05 10.63 -18.57
CA LYS A 61 -5.87 11.61 -17.86
C LYS A 61 -7.33 11.17 -17.77
N LEU A 62 -7.89 10.67 -18.87
CA LEU A 62 -9.26 10.14 -18.87
C LEU A 62 -9.40 9.02 -17.85
N PHE A 63 -8.47 8.06 -17.84
CA PHE A 63 -8.45 6.96 -16.87
C PHE A 63 -8.35 7.46 -15.42
N TYR A 64 -7.48 8.44 -15.16
CA TYR A 64 -7.35 9.03 -13.84
C TYR A 64 -8.67 9.64 -13.33
N TYR A 65 -9.34 10.44 -14.17
CA TYR A 65 -10.59 11.09 -13.78
C TYR A 65 -11.80 10.16 -13.75
N SER A 66 -11.84 9.13 -14.60
CA SER A 66 -12.99 8.23 -14.71
C SER A 66 -12.93 7.03 -13.78
N VAL A 67 -11.73 6.52 -13.47
CA VAL A 67 -11.55 5.28 -12.70
C VAL A 67 -10.80 5.56 -11.40
N ASP A 68 -9.59 6.13 -11.45
CA ASP A 68 -8.74 6.20 -10.26
C ASP A 68 -9.34 7.10 -9.16
N LEU A 69 -9.84 8.29 -9.51
CA LEU A 69 -10.45 9.21 -8.56
C LEU A 69 -11.69 8.65 -7.83
N PRO A 70 -12.71 8.10 -8.52
CA PRO A 70 -13.84 7.52 -7.80
C PRO A 70 -13.44 6.28 -6.99
N VAL A 71 -12.48 5.47 -7.45
CA VAL A 71 -11.99 4.30 -6.70
C VAL A 71 -11.24 4.71 -5.44
N THR A 72 -10.41 5.75 -5.50
CA THR A 72 -9.64 6.25 -4.34
C THR A 72 -10.56 6.87 -3.29
N THR A 73 -11.54 7.67 -3.68
CA THR A 73 -12.53 8.23 -2.73
C THR A 73 -13.36 7.12 -2.07
N PHE A 74 -13.76 6.08 -2.81
CA PHE A 74 -14.44 4.92 -2.21
C PHE A 74 -13.54 4.18 -1.21
N ARG A 75 -12.26 3.97 -1.54
CA ARG A 75 -11.28 3.35 -0.62
C ARG A 75 -11.15 4.14 0.68
N GLU A 76 -11.09 5.48 0.60
CA GLU A 76 -11.01 6.35 1.79
C GLU A 76 -12.25 6.23 2.68
N LEU A 77 -13.45 6.13 2.10
CA LEU A 77 -14.67 5.92 2.86
C LEU A 77 -14.65 4.57 3.61
N VAL A 78 -14.21 3.50 2.95
CA VAL A 78 -14.10 2.17 3.56
C VAL A 78 -13.03 2.15 4.67
N GLU A 79 -11.89 2.80 4.43
CA GLU A 79 -10.83 2.93 5.43
C GLU A 79 -11.30 3.73 6.66
N GLY A 80 -12.11 4.77 6.46
CA GLY A 80 -12.75 5.52 7.54
C GLY A 80 -13.60 4.62 8.45
N ILE A 81 -14.37 3.70 7.88
CA ILE A 81 -15.16 2.72 8.64
C ILE A 81 -14.23 1.72 9.35
N HIS A 82 -13.22 1.19 8.65
CA HIS A 82 -12.28 0.23 9.20
C HIS A 82 -11.47 0.80 10.38
N SER A 83 -11.10 2.07 10.29
CA SER A 83 -10.34 2.77 11.34
C SER A 83 -11.07 2.83 12.68
N GLY A 84 -12.40 2.79 12.69
CA GLY A 84 -13.22 2.77 13.90
C GLY A 84 -13.18 1.43 14.65
N ASN A 85 -12.79 0.33 13.99
CA ASN A 85 -12.72 -0.99 14.59
C ASN A 85 -11.55 -1.81 14.03
N LYS A 86 -10.32 -1.40 14.41
CA LYS A 86 -9.09 -2.07 13.97
C LYS A 86 -8.86 -3.36 14.76
N TYR A 87 -8.96 -4.50 14.09
CA TYR A 87 -8.55 -5.79 14.63
C TYR A 87 -7.06 -6.02 14.42
N ASN A 88 -6.35 -6.36 15.51
CA ASN A 88 -4.92 -6.70 15.43
C ASN A 88 -4.77 -8.22 15.27
N TYR A 89 -3.95 -8.63 14.30
CA TYR A 89 -3.56 -10.02 14.10
C TYR A 89 -2.04 -10.16 14.32
N TYR A 90 -1.63 -11.25 14.97
CA TYR A 90 -0.23 -11.54 15.26
C TYR A 90 0.22 -12.79 14.51
N HIS A 91 1.45 -12.75 13.99
CA HIS A 91 2.07 -13.92 13.39
C HIS A 91 2.53 -14.89 14.50
N GLN A 92 2.14 -16.15 14.38
CA GLN A 92 2.56 -17.19 15.33
C GLN A 92 4.05 -17.50 15.17
N LYS A 93 4.81 -17.42 16.27
CA LYS A 93 6.22 -17.79 16.31
C LYS A 93 6.38 -19.15 16.98
N PHE A 94 6.77 -20.16 16.20
CA PHE A 94 7.05 -21.50 16.72
C PHE A 94 8.44 -21.57 17.35
N ARG A 95 8.53 -22.21 18.52
CA ARG A 95 9.80 -22.56 19.18
C ARG A 95 10.43 -23.76 18.45
N ARG A 96 11.77 -23.79 18.40
CA ARG A 96 12.52 -24.97 17.91
C ARG A 96 12.40 -26.13 18.90
N VAL A 97 12.18 -27.32 18.35
CA VAL A 97 12.12 -28.63 19.02
C VAL A 97 13.43 -29.38 18.71
N PRO A 98 13.91 -30.31 19.55
CA PRO A 98 15.02 -31.19 19.19
C PRO A 98 14.82 -31.88 17.85
N GLU A 99 15.92 -32.12 17.14
CA GLU A 99 15.91 -32.82 15.85
C GLU A 99 15.76 -34.33 16.03
N LEU A 100 15.45 -35.04 14.94
CA LEU A 100 15.20 -36.48 14.96
C LEU A 100 16.42 -37.30 15.42
N THR A 101 17.63 -36.75 15.29
CA THR A 101 18.90 -37.39 15.67
C THR A 101 19.11 -37.47 17.18
N GLU A 102 18.46 -36.60 17.96
CA GLU A 102 18.58 -36.54 19.41
C GLU A 102 17.52 -37.40 20.12
N CYS A 103 16.50 -37.88 19.40
CA CYS A 103 15.42 -38.68 19.96
C CYS A 103 15.87 -40.12 20.28
N THR A 104 15.43 -40.63 21.43
CA THR A 104 15.63 -42.05 21.81
C THR A 104 14.77 -42.98 20.97
N GLU A 105 15.28 -44.18 20.69
CA GLU A 105 14.54 -45.20 19.96
C GLU A 105 13.23 -45.60 20.67
N GLY A 106 12.11 -45.47 19.95
CA GLY A 106 10.78 -45.83 20.45
C GLY A 106 9.99 -44.69 21.12
N ASP A 107 10.53 -43.47 21.20
CA ASP A 107 9.75 -42.30 21.64
C ASP A 107 9.01 -41.64 20.46
N TYR A 108 7.76 -42.05 20.27
CA TYR A 108 6.89 -41.52 19.21
C TYR A 108 6.53 -40.04 19.39
N THR A 109 6.56 -39.51 20.61
CA THR A 109 6.22 -38.10 20.85
C THR A 109 7.34 -37.21 20.33
N CYS A 110 8.59 -37.58 20.63
CA CYS A 110 9.78 -36.90 20.12
C CYS A 110 9.80 -36.92 18.58
N TYR A 111 9.53 -38.07 17.96
CA TYR A 111 9.48 -38.19 16.50
C TYR A 111 8.41 -37.30 15.87
N TYR A 112 7.22 -37.28 16.46
CA TYR A 112 6.13 -36.45 15.96
C TYR A 112 6.48 -34.96 15.99
N GLU A 113 7.00 -34.47 17.12
CA GLU A 113 7.33 -33.05 17.25
C GLU A 113 8.45 -32.63 16.29
N ALA A 114 9.49 -33.45 16.16
CA ALA A 114 10.61 -33.22 15.25
C ALA A 114 10.17 -33.24 13.78
N GLU A 115 9.34 -34.20 13.38
CA GLU A 115 8.82 -34.29 12.00
C GLU A 115 7.89 -33.11 11.67
N MET A 116 7.07 -32.67 12.63
CA MET A 116 6.23 -31.47 12.46
C MET A 116 7.06 -30.19 12.38
N GLN A 117 8.21 -30.13 13.07
CA GLN A 117 9.16 -29.03 12.95
C GLN A 117 9.78 -28.99 11.55
N TRP A 118 10.26 -30.14 11.04
CA TRP A 118 10.82 -30.27 9.70
C TRP A 118 9.83 -29.89 8.60
N ARG A 119 8.58 -30.38 8.67
CA ARG A 119 7.52 -30.04 7.71
C ARG A 119 7.18 -28.54 7.65
N ARG A 120 7.47 -27.77 8.70
CA ARG A 120 7.26 -26.31 8.72
C ARG A 120 8.44 -25.52 8.15
N ASP A 121 9.64 -26.10 8.20
CA ASP A 121 10.88 -25.45 7.75
C ASP A 121 11.20 -25.75 6.27
N GLN A 122 10.67 -26.87 5.73
CA GLN A 122 10.76 -27.26 4.32
C GLN A 122 9.77 -26.50 3.43
#